data_AF-A0A7X6WFW5-F1
#
_entry.id   AF-A0A7X6WFW5-F1
#
_cell.length_a   1.000
_cell.length_b   1.000
_cell.length_c   1.000
_cell.angle_alpha   90.00
_cell.angle_beta   90.00
_cell.angle_gamma   90.00
#
_symmetry.space_group_name_H-M   'P 1'
#
loop_
_entity.id
_entity.type
_entity.pdbx_description
1 polymer ?
#
loop_
_entity_poly.entity_id
_entity_poly.type
_entity_poly.pdbx_seq_one_letter_code
_entity_poly.pdbx_strand_id
1 'polypeptide(L)' 'MDVVLEGAGSVEVFAQNTLNAQINGIGSITYDGSPQLQKEVNGLGTIQTR' A
#
# COMPACT_ATOMS: atom_id res chain seq x y z
N MET A 1 -10.44 -1.45 -2.67
CA MET A 1 -9.41 -2.32 -3.28
C MET A 1 -8.46 -2.77 -2.18
N ASP A 2 -8.06 -4.04 -2.20
CA ASP A 2 -7.17 -4.61 -1.17
C ASP A 2 -5.82 -4.93 -1.80
N VAL A 3 -4.74 -4.51 -1.14
CA VAL A 3 -3.37 -4.70 -1.59
C VAL A 3 -2.56 -5.22 -0.41
N VAL A 4 -1.94 -6.39 -0.59
CA VAL A 4 -1.06 -7.01 0.40
C VAL A 4 0.30 -7.24 -0.23
N LEU A 5 1.34 -6.71 0.41
CA LEU A 5 2.73 -6.93 0.04
C LEU A 5 3.37 -7.85 1.08
N GLU A 6 3.82 -9.03 0.65
CA GLU A 6 4.51 -9.99 1.50
C GLU A 6 5.99 -10.11 1.10
N GLY A 7 6.89 -10.19 2.08
CA GLY A 7 8.32 -10.32 1.85
C GLY A 7 8.97 -8.99 1.47
N ALA A 8 9.75 -8.98 0.38
CA ALA A 8 10.42 -7.78 -0.10
C ALA A 8 9.96 -7.37 -1.50
N GLY A 9 9.53 -6.11 -1.66
CA GLY A 9 9.05 -5.64 -2.96
C GLY A 9 8.49 -4.23 -2.97
N SER A 10 7.97 -3.83 -4.13
CA SER A 10 7.31 -2.54 -4.36
C SER A 10 6.08 -2.73 -5.24
N VAL A 11 5.01 -1.99 -4.94
CA VAL A 11 3.72 -2.07 -5.65
C VAL A 11 3.23 -0.67 -5.99
N GLU A 12 2.74 -0.48 -7.22
CA GLU A 12 2.06 0.75 -7.65
C GLU A 12 0.61 0.43 -8.02
N VAL A 13 -0.34 1.19 -7.48
CA VAL A 13 -1.77 0.99 -7.73
C VAL A 13 -2.53 2.30 -7.92
N PHE A 14 -3.65 2.26 -8.61
CA PHE A 14 -4.57 3.39 -8.72
C PHE A 14 -5.88 3.07 -8.03
N ALA A 15 -6.34 3.94 -7.13
CA ALA A 15 -7.56 3.74 -6.37
C ALA A 15 -8.39 5.03 -6.30
N GLN A 16 -9.68 4.95 -6.62
CA GLN A 16 -10.56 6.13 -6.59
C GLN A 16 -11.34 6.26 -5.28
N ASN A 17 -11.84 5.14 -4.73
CA ASN A 17 -12.82 5.18 -3.64
C ASN A 17 -12.22 4.72 -2.32
N THR A 18 -11.70 3.48 -2.26
CA THR A 18 -11.13 2.89 -1.04
C THR A 18 -9.88 2.08 -1.37
N LEU A 19 -8.87 2.18 -0.51
CA LEU A 19 -7.65 1.40 -0.58
C LEU A 19 -7.32 0.85 0.82
N ASN A 20 -7.29 -0.47 0.93
CA ASN A 20 -6.79 -1.18 2.10
C ASN A 20 -5.41 -1.74 1.74
N ALA A 21 -4.35 -1.16 2.31
CA ALA A 21 -2.97 -1.48 1.96
C ALA A 21 -2.24 -2.07 3.18
N GLN A 22 -1.71 -3.28 3.02
CA GLN A 22 -0.96 -3.98 4.06
C GLN A 22 0.44 -4.35 3.56
N ILE A 23 1.46 -4.08 4.38
CA ILE A 23 2.83 -4.54 4.13
C ILE A 23 3.24 -5.48 5.26
N ASN A 24 3.66 -6.69 4.90
CA ASN A 24 4.24 -7.68 5.80
C ASN A 24 5.67 -8.00 5.32
N GLY A 25 6.66 -7.25 5.80
CA GLY A 25 8.06 -7.39 5.40
C GLY A 25 8.77 -6.06 5.12
N ILE A 26 9.55 -6.00 4.04
CA ILE A 26 10.36 -4.83 3.67
C ILE A 26 9.95 -4.32 2.29
N GLY A 27 9.26 -3.18 2.21
CA GLY A 27 8.79 -2.75 0.89
C GLY A 27 8.02 -1.45 0.85
N SER A 28 7.46 -1.15 -0.32
CA SER A 28 6.69 0.07 -0.53
C SER A 28 5.42 -0.15 -1.34
N ILE A 29 4.36 0.57 -0.99
CA ILE A 29 3.16 0.69 -1.81
C ILE A 29 2.99 2.16 -2.17
N THR A 30 3.05 2.46 -3.45
CA THR A 30 2.69 3.77 -3.99
C THR A 30 1.28 3.70 -4.55
N TYR A 31 0.44 4.67 -4.23
CA TYR A 31 -0.90 4.74 -4.82
C TYR A 31 -1.17 6.09 -5.47
N ASP A 32 -1.96 6.06 -6.54
CA ASP A 32 -2.50 7.24 -7.21
C ASP A 32 -4.01 7.34 -6.97
N GLY A 33 -4.54 8.57 -7.06
CA GLY A 33 -5.95 8.90 -6.83
C GLY A 33 -6.21 9.47 -5.42
N SER A 34 -7.48 9.53 -5.03
CA SER A 34 -7.91 10.09 -3.74
C SER A 34 -8.80 9.13 -2.94
N PRO A 35 -8.36 7.88 -2.69
CA PRO A 35 -9.17 6.91 -1.97
C PRO A 35 -9.21 7.25 -0.47
N GLN A 36 -10.23 6.74 0.21
CA GLN A 36 -10.18 6.54 1.66
C GLN A 36 -9.14 5.43 1.94
N LEU A 37 -8.03 5.80 2.57
CA LEU A 37 -6.90 4.90 2.84
C LEU A 37 -7.00 4.26 4.23
N GLN A 38 -7.01 2.94 4.28
CA GLN A 38 -6.69 2.14 5.46
C GLN A 38 -5.32 1.49 5.22
N LYS A 39 -4.40 1.64 6.17
CA LYS A 39 -3.03 1.15 6.01
C LYS A 39 -2.52 0.42 7.25
N GLU A 40 -1.80 -0.67 7.01
CA GLU A 40 -1.12 -1.44 8.04
C GLU A 40 0.29 -1.82 7.56
N VAL A 41 1.28 -1.63 8.42
CA VAL A 41 2.69 -1.94 8.09
C VAL A 41 3.30 -2.75 9.22
N ASN A 42 3.54 -4.03 8.94
CA ASN A 42 4.21 -4.99 9.79
C ASN A 42 5.61 -5.26 9.22
N GLY A 43 6.59 -4.44 9.63
CA GLY A 43 7.98 -4.54 9.18
C GLY A 43 8.59 -3.18 8.84
N LEU A 44 9.44 -3.14 7.81
CA LEU A 44 10.12 -1.93 7.35
C LEU A 44 9.59 -1.52 5.98
N GLY A 45 8.48 -0.79 5.96
CA GLY A 45 7.89 -0.35 4.70
C GLY A 45 7.14 0.98 4.75
N THR A 46 6.80 1.47 3.57
CA THR A 46 6.12 2.76 3.39
C THR A 46 4.91 2.62 2.47
N ILE A 47 3.82 3.31 2.84
CA ILE A 47 2.63 3.43 2.01
C ILE A 47 2.41 4.92 1.77
N GLN A 48 2.54 5.35 0.52
CA GLN A 48 2.52 6.77 0.15
C GLN A 48 1.72 7.01 -1.12
N THR A 49 1.13 8.20 -1.22
CA THR A 49 0.60 8.69 -2.48
C THR A 49 1.76 9.09 -3.39
N ARG A 50 1.56 8.99 -4.70
CA ARG A 50 2.41 9.71 -5.65
C ARG A 50 2.22 11.21 -5.54
#